data_AF-A0A2Z5VKY7-F1
#
_entry.id   AF-A0A2Z5VKY7-F1
#
_cell.length_a   1.000
_cell.length_b   1.000
_cell.length_c   1.000
_cell.angle_alpha   90.00
_cell.angle_beta   90.00
_cell.angle_gamma   90.00
#
_symmetry.space_group_name_H-M   'P 1'
#
loop_
_entity.id
_entity.type
_entity.pdbx_description
1 polymer ?
#
loop_
_entity_poly.entity_id
_entity_poly.type
_entity_poly.pdbx_seq_one_letter_code
_entity_poly.pdbx_strand_id
1 'polypeptide(L)' 'CCACLDWSERRFHLGGYVGAALFSLYESKGWLTRHLGYREVTITEKGYAAFKTHFHI' A
#
# COMPACT_ATOMS: atom_id res chain seq x y z
N CYS A 1 4.45 13.46 -11.06
CA CYS A 1 3.89 12.14 -10.70
C CYS A 1 3.06 11.62 -11.86
N CYS A 2 3.39 10.45 -12.42
CA CYS A 2 2.47 9.72 -13.28
C CYS A 2 1.66 8.74 -12.42
N ALA A 3 0.37 8.62 -12.69
CA ALA A 3 -0.43 7.58 -12.08
C ALA A 3 -0.01 6.23 -12.68
N CYS A 4 0.16 5.20 -11.85
CA CYS A 4 0.44 3.86 -12.31
C CYS A 4 -0.88 3.14 -12.54
N LEU A 5 -1.06 2.52 -13.71
CA LEU A 5 -2.24 1.72 -13.99
C LEU A 5 -2.04 0.34 -13.35
N ASP A 6 -2.92 -0.03 -12.42
CA ASP A 6 -3.06 -1.42 -11.99
C ASP A 6 -3.71 -2.20 -13.13
N TRP A 7 -2.99 -3.18 -13.68
CA TRP A 7 -3.48 -4.00 -14.80
C TRP A 7 -4.57 -5.00 -14.39
N SER A 8 -4.62 -5.40 -13.12
CA SER A 8 -5.62 -6.31 -12.58
C SER A 8 -6.93 -5.57 -12.29
N GLU A 9 -6.86 -4.46 -11.57
CA GLU A 9 -8.03 -3.67 -11.16
C GLU A 9 -8.47 -2.64 -12.23
N ARG A 10 -7.65 -2.41 -13.25
CA ARG A 10 -7.84 -1.40 -14.31
C ARG A 10 -8.08 0.00 -13.72
N ARG A 11 -7.38 0.30 -12.62
CA ARG A 11 -7.49 1.54 -11.86
C ARG A 11 -6.13 2.20 -11.72
N PHE A 12 -6.14 3.52 -11.84
CA PHE A 12 -4.94 4.32 -11.59
C PHE A 12 -4.69 4.45 -10.10
N HIS A 13 -3.46 4.21 -9.68
CA HIS A 13 -3.01 4.37 -8.30
C HIS A 13 -1.74 5.21 -8.23
N LEU A 14 -1.41 5.62 -7.01
CA LEU A 14 -0.15 6.28 -6.72
C LEU A 14 0.99 5.31 -6.98
N GLY A 15 1.85 5.64 -7.95
CA GLY A 15 3.00 4.83 -8.35
C GLY A 15 4.30 5.61 -8.35
N GLY A 16 5.34 5.02 -8.95
CA GLY A 16 6.68 5.60 -8.99
C GLY A 16 7.33 5.68 -7.60
N TYR A 17 8.30 6.59 -7.46
CA TYR A 17 9.11 6.71 -6.25
C TYR A 17 8.28 6.95 -4.97
N VAL A 18 7.25 7.80 -5.05
CA VAL A 18 6.39 8.11 -3.89
C VAL A 18 5.59 6.89 -3.45
N GLY A 19 4.98 6.16 -4.39
CA GLY A 19 4.27 4.92 -4.09
C GLY A 19 5.18 3.86 -3.45
N ALA A 20 6.39 3.70 -3.98
CA ALA A 20 7.39 2.79 -3.41
C ALA A 20 7.82 3.21 -2.00
N ALA A 21 8.06 4.49 -1.77
CA ALA A 21 8.45 5.01 -0.45
C ALA A 21 7.36 4.82 0.61
N LEU A 22 6.09 5.08 0.26
CA LEU A 22 4.96 4.82 1.15
C LEU A 22 4.82 3.33 1.46
N PHE A 23 4.95 2.47 0.43
CA PHE A 23 4.91 1.04 0.62
C PHE A 23 5.98 0.59 1.63
N SER A 24 7.25 0.98 1.43
CA SER A 24 8.34 0.65 2.36
C SER A 24 8.11 1.19 3.77
N LEU A 25 7.55 2.40 3.90
CA LEU A 25 7.19 2.97 5.19
C LEU A 25 6.13 2.12 5.89
N TYR A 26 5.04 1.77 5.20
CA TYR A 26 3.93 1.01 5.78
C TYR A 26 4.37 -0.41 6.17
N GLU A 27 5.18 -1.05 5.34
CA GLU A 27 5.80 -2.34 5.64
C GLU A 27 6.71 -2.24 6.89
N SER A 28 7.60 -1.25 6.95
CA SER A 28 8.51 -1.08 8.10
C SER A 28 7.76 -0.80 9.41
N LYS A 29 6.59 -0.15 9.34
CA LYS A 29 5.71 0.10 10.50
C LYS A 29 4.85 -1.11 10.88
N GLY A 30 4.88 -2.18 10.08
CA GLY A 30 4.04 -3.36 10.27
C GLY A 30 2.56 -3.10 9.98
N TRP A 31 2.24 -2.12 9.13
CA TRP A 31 0.87 -1.84 8.70
C TRP A 31 0.44 -2.76 7.56
N LEU A 32 1.41 -3.26 6.79
CA LEU A 32 1.24 -4.19 5.69
C LEU A 32 2.15 -5.40 5.89
N THR A 33 1.70 -6.56 5.44
CA THR A 33 2.50 -7.80 5.37
C THR A 33 2.47 -8.34 3.94
N ARG A 34 3.64 -8.70 3.40
CA ARG A 34 3.74 -9.32 2.07
C ARG A 34 3.48 -10.82 2.12
N HIS A 35 2.93 -11.34 1.02
CA HIS A 35 2.86 -12.77 0.76
C HIS A 35 4.00 -13.18 -0.15
N LEU A 36 4.81 -14.16 0.28
CA LEU A 36 5.95 -14.62 -0.50
C LEU A 36 5.47 -15.23 -1.83
N GLY A 37 6.00 -14.74 -2.94
CA GLY A 37 5.63 -15.19 -4.30
C GLY A 37 4.42 -14.48 -4.92
N TYR A 38 3.73 -13.62 -4.16
CA TYR A 38 2.58 -12.85 -4.64
C TYR A 38 2.85 -11.34 -4.59
N ARG A 39 2.08 -10.57 -5.38
CA ARG A 39 2.16 -9.10 -5.40
C ARG A 39 1.20 -8.43 -4.43
N GLU A 40 0.32 -9.20 -3.82
CA GLU A 40 -0.66 -8.72 -2.86
C GLU A 40 -0.05 -8.53 -1.46
N VAL A 41 -0.73 -7.72 -0.65
CA VAL A 41 -0.39 -7.49 0.75
C VAL A 41 -1.64 -7.61 1.61
N THR A 42 -1.46 -8.04 2.85
CA THR A 42 -2.51 -7.97 3.86
C THR A 42 -2.31 -6.72 4.70
N ILE A 43 -3.38 -5.95 4.91
CA ILE A 43 -3.41 -4.88 5.90
C ILE A 43 -3.58 -5.52 7.28
N THR A 44 -2.67 -5.21 8.21
CA THR A 44 -2.75 -5.71 9.59
C THR A 44 -3.78 -4.93 10.40
N GLU A 45 -4.19 -5.42 11.56
CA GLU A 45 -5.07 -4.66 12.47
C GLU A 45 -4.48 -3.29 12.84
N LYS A 46 -3.15 -3.25 13.06
CA LYS A 46 -2.39 -2.01 13.26
C LYS A 46 -2.47 -1.10 12.04
N GLY A 47 -2.39 -1.67 10.84
CA GLY A 47 -2.55 -0.95 9.58
C GLY A 47 -3.93 -0.32 9.43
N TYR A 48 -5.00 -1.07 9.71
CA TYR A 48 -6.36 -0.52 9.69
C TYR A 48 -6.54 0.64 10.67
N ALA A 49 -6.08 0.49 11.91
CA ALA A 49 -6.15 1.58 12.90
C ALA A 49 -5.38 2.83 12.44
N ALA A 50 -4.21 2.65 11.84
CA ALA A 50 -3.40 3.74 11.32
C ALA A 50 -4.04 4.41 10.09
N PHE A 51 -4.58 3.63 9.16
CA PHE A 51 -5.25 4.17 7.97
C PHE A 51 -6.50 4.96 8.33
N LYS A 52 -7.30 4.46 9.29
CA LYS A 52 -8.42 5.20 9.85
C LYS A 52 -7.99 6.54 10.46
N THR A 53 -6.85 6.56 11.14
CA THR A 53 -6.34 7.76 11.82
C THR A 53 -5.75 8.79 10.85
N HIS A 54 -4.99 8.36 9.85
CA HIS A 54 -4.22 9.27 8.98
C HIS A 54 -4.90 9.61 7.65
N PHE A 55 -5.77 8.72 7.17
CA PHE A 55 -6.42 8.85 5.86
C PHE A 55 -7.95 8.81 5.94
N HIS A 56 -8.52 8.54 7.13
CA HIS A 56 -9.97 8.42 7.36
C HIS A 56 -10.65 7.37 6.47
N ILE A 57 -9.94 6.30 6.16
CA ILE A 57 -10.42 5.11 5.43
C ILE A 57 -10.47 3.88 6.33
#